data_AF-A0A534UAN4-F1
#
_entry.id   AF-A0A534UAN4-F1
#
_cell.length_a   1.000
_cell.length_b   1.000
_cell.length_c   1.000
_cell.angle_alpha   90.00
_cell.angle_beta   90.00
_cell.angle_gamma   90.00
#
_symmetry.space_group_name_H-M   'P 1'
#
loop_
_entity.id
_entity.type
_entity.pdbx_description
1 polymer ?
#
loop_
_entity_poly.entity_id
_entity_poly.type
_entity_poly.pdbx_seq_one_letter_code
_entity_poly.pdbx_strand_id
1 'polypeptide(L)'
;MKLSAARSFVSAFFLILTIVIVNGSAVAGLGHPAPSSEQILLAQKTQEQKPNKVERIAAAIPVRALPNVPLLVGVKKGFYRQEGLEIDIVQMGSTPAITGMITGDVTVDFHSSAIRAPVAGRPIRMIGYMVDRLNWHLYAKPEIKRVEDLKGKVLAV
;
A
#
# COMPACT_ATOMS: atom_id res chain seq x y z
N MET A 1 8.21 -38.07 -10.00
CA MET A 1 9.12 -37.04 -10.56
C MET A 1 8.91 -35.76 -9.76
N LYS A 2 10.00 -35.18 -9.24
CA LYS A 2 10.06 -34.29 -8.07
C LYS A 2 9.53 -32.87 -8.36
N LEU A 3 8.62 -32.36 -7.52
CA LEU A 3 8.45 -30.91 -7.30
C LEU A 3 9.54 -30.45 -6.31
N SER A 4 10.53 -29.69 -6.78
CA SER A 4 11.56 -29.07 -5.95
C SER A 4 11.81 -27.64 -6.43
N ALA A 5 10.98 -26.71 -5.96
CA ALA A 5 11.23 -25.26 -6.08
C ALA A 5 10.53 -24.42 -5.00
N ALA A 6 9.57 -24.98 -4.25
CA ALA A 6 8.80 -24.25 -3.25
C ALA A 6 9.44 -24.18 -1.84
N ARG A 7 10.66 -24.72 -1.65
CA ARG A 7 11.32 -24.78 -0.34
C ARG A 7 12.38 -23.70 -0.08
N SER A 8 12.76 -22.89 -1.08
CA SER A 8 13.88 -21.94 -0.92
C SER A 8 13.46 -20.55 -0.40
N PHE A 9 12.19 -20.15 -0.55
CA PHE A 9 11.77 -18.80 -0.16
C PHE A 9 11.37 -18.68 1.32
N VAL A 10 10.85 -19.75 1.91
CA VAL A 10 10.49 -19.80 3.34
C VAL A 10 11.75 -19.73 4.22
N SER A 11 12.86 -20.35 3.80
CA SER A 11 14.11 -20.34 4.57
C SER A 11 14.78 -18.97 4.66
N ALA A 12 14.69 -18.13 3.63
CA ALA A 12 15.29 -16.78 3.66
C ALA A 12 14.49 -15.81 4.54
N PHE A 13 13.16 -15.94 4.56
CA PHE A 13 12.29 -15.13 5.41
C PHE A 13 12.46 -15.48 6.90
N PHE A 14 12.60 -16.78 7.22
CA PHE A 14 12.97 -17.20 8.57
C PHE A 14 14.37 -16.75 8.94
N LEU A 15 15.36 -16.76 8.04
CA LEU A 15 16.72 -16.30 8.37
C LEU A 15 16.76 -14.80 8.71
N ILE A 16 16.02 -13.96 7.97
CA ILE A 16 15.92 -12.51 8.25
C ILE A 16 15.12 -12.27 9.54
N LEU A 17 14.03 -13.02 9.77
CA LEU A 17 13.29 -12.94 11.03
C LEU A 17 14.12 -13.43 12.22
N THR A 18 15.01 -14.41 12.03
CA THR A 18 15.92 -14.89 13.08
C THR A 18 17.03 -13.88 13.35
N ILE A 19 17.56 -13.17 12.34
CA ILE A 19 18.53 -12.09 12.55
C ILE A 19 17.90 -10.91 13.31
N VAL A 20 16.60 -10.64 13.08
CA VAL A 20 15.84 -9.62 13.84
C VAL A 20 15.50 -10.09 15.25
N ILE A 21 15.22 -11.38 15.46
CA ILE A 21 14.96 -11.95 16.80
C ILE A 21 16.25 -12.11 17.61
N VAL A 22 17.39 -12.43 16.99
CA VAL A 22 18.69 -12.58 17.67
C VAL A 22 19.28 -11.23 18.10
N ASN A 23 18.96 -10.12 17.43
CA ASN A 23 19.45 -8.78 17.83
C ASN A 23 18.42 -7.91 18.59
N GLY A 24 17.17 -8.35 18.73
CA GLY A 24 16.06 -7.47 19.15
C GLY A 24 15.42 -7.72 20.51
N SER A 25 15.73 -8.81 21.22
CA SER A 25 15.16 -9.06 22.56
C SER A 25 16.03 -10.00 23.37
N ALA A 26 16.77 -9.43 24.32
CA ALA A 26 17.20 -10.02 25.58
C ALA A 26 17.60 -11.51 25.56
N VAL A 27 18.91 -11.71 25.55
CA VAL A 27 19.58 -12.65 26.45
C VAL A 27 19.08 -12.36 27.89
N ALA A 28 17.95 -12.95 28.25
CA ALA A 28 17.49 -13.05 29.63
C ALA A 28 18.15 -14.29 30.24
N GLY A 29 19.31 -14.10 30.87
CA GLY A 29 19.91 -15.18 31.67
C GLY A 29 21.40 -15.13 31.94
N LEU A 30 22.17 -14.24 31.30
CA LEU A 30 23.59 -14.04 31.63
C LEU A 30 23.84 -12.53 31.72
N GLY A 31 24.40 -12.08 32.84
CA GLY A 31 24.41 -10.69 33.30
C GLY A 31 24.73 -9.66 32.22
N HIS A 32 23.75 -8.86 31.85
CA HIS A 32 23.95 -7.64 31.07
C HIS A 32 23.99 -6.45 32.03
N PRO A 33 24.97 -5.52 31.88
CA PRO A 33 24.95 -4.26 32.62
C PRO A 33 23.70 -3.47 32.23
N ALA A 34 23.14 -2.72 33.19
CA ALA A 34 21.94 -1.92 33.01
C ALA A 34 22.03 -1.04 31.74
N PRO A 35 20.93 -0.86 30.98
CA PRO A 35 20.94 -0.09 29.74
C PRO A 35 21.46 1.32 30.00
N SER A 36 22.39 1.77 29.16
CA SER A 36 23.03 3.08 29.31
C SER A 36 22.01 4.21 29.15
N SER A 37 22.27 5.36 29.78
CA SER A 37 21.38 6.53 29.73
C SER A 37 21.06 6.98 28.29
N GLU A 38 21.96 6.72 27.33
CA GLU A 38 21.72 6.95 25.91
C GLU A 38 20.69 5.99 25.31
N GLN A 39 20.67 4.72 25.71
CA GLN A 39 19.67 3.76 25.26
C GLN A 39 18.30 4.07 25.85
N ILE A 40 18.27 4.54 27.12
CA ILE A 40 17.05 5.05 27.74
C ILE A 40 16.57 6.31 27.00
N LEU A 41 17.49 7.22 26.64
CA LEU A 41 17.16 8.44 25.90
C LEU A 41 16.68 8.15 24.46
N LEU A 42 17.28 7.17 23.78
CA LEU A 42 16.88 6.72 22.44
C LEU A 42 15.54 5.96 22.45
N ALA A 43 15.31 5.15 23.48
CA ALA A 43 14.02 4.49 23.71
C ALA A 43 12.92 5.52 24.04
N GLN A 44 13.23 6.54 24.84
CA GLN A 44 12.33 7.66 25.14
C GLN A 44 12.06 8.54 23.91
N LYS A 45 13.06 8.78 23.05
CA LYS A 45 12.89 9.50 21.78
C LYS A 45 12.02 8.74 20.76
N THR A 46 11.87 7.42 20.97
CA THR A 46 11.03 6.54 20.15
C THR A 46 9.63 6.32 20.76
N GLN A 47 9.40 6.74 22.01
CA GLN A 47 8.06 6.77 22.59
C GLN A 47 7.26 7.96 22.04
N GLU A 48 6.48 7.66 20.99
CA GLU A 48 5.16 8.21 20.67
C GLU A 48 4.96 9.72 20.89
N GLN A 49 5.78 10.54 20.22
CA GLN A 49 5.36 11.90 19.89
C GLN A 49 4.20 11.81 18.90
N LYS A 50 2.97 11.85 19.41
CA LYS A 50 1.79 12.11 18.56
C LYS A 50 2.08 13.36 17.73
N PRO A 51 1.88 13.33 16.40
CA PRO A 51 2.13 14.49 15.57
C PRO A 51 1.28 15.65 16.10
N ASN A 52 1.93 16.68 16.64
CA ASN A 52 1.22 17.86 17.17
C ASN A 52 0.64 18.72 16.03
N LYS A 53 0.92 18.33 14.78
CA LYS A 53 0.42 18.96 13.56
C LYS A 53 -0.26 17.89 12.72
N VAL A 54 -1.56 18.07 12.50
CA VAL A 54 -2.31 17.27 11.54
C VAL A 54 -1.88 17.70 10.14
N GLU A 55 -1.36 16.78 9.35
CA GLU A 55 -1.01 16.98 7.95
C GLU A 55 -2.21 16.66 7.07
N ARG A 56 -2.59 17.60 6.22
CA ARG A 56 -3.70 17.44 5.29
C ARG A 56 -3.18 16.93 3.95
N ILE A 57 -3.73 15.82 3.49
CA ILE A 57 -3.31 15.18 2.23
C ILE A 57 -4.51 14.89 1.33
N ALA A 58 -4.31 15.06 0.03
CA ALA A 58 -5.32 14.76 -0.98
C ALA A 58 -5.19 13.31 -1.46
N ALA A 59 -6.27 12.54 -1.33
CA ALA A 59 -6.39 11.16 -1.76
C ALA A 59 -7.35 11.06 -2.95
N ALA A 60 -6.83 10.72 -4.14
CA ALA A 60 -7.63 10.56 -5.35
C ALA A 60 -8.23 9.16 -5.45
N ILE A 61 -9.54 9.08 -5.69
CA ILE A 61 -10.26 7.82 -5.92
C ILE A 61 -11.04 7.86 -7.24
N PRO A 62 -11.20 6.72 -7.94
CA PRO A 62 -12.02 6.65 -9.15
C PRO A 62 -13.50 6.82 -8.85
N VAL A 63 -13.96 6.20 -7.76
CA VAL A 63 -15.37 6.11 -7.41
C VAL A 63 -15.52 5.80 -5.92
N ARG A 64 -16.61 6.28 -5.32
CA ARG A 64 -17.03 5.86 -3.98
C ARG A 64 -17.73 4.49 -4.05
N ALA A 65 -16.94 3.42 -4.11
CA ALA A 65 -17.43 2.03 -4.20
C ALA A 65 -16.62 1.08 -3.31
N LEU A 66 -16.99 -0.21 -3.33
CA LEU A 66 -16.43 -1.29 -2.50
C LEU A 66 -14.88 -1.31 -2.40
N PRO A 67 -14.11 -1.14 -3.49
CA PRO A 67 -12.64 -1.20 -3.39
C PRO A 67 -12.05 -0.11 -2.48
N ASN A 68 -12.75 1.01 -2.31
CA ASN A 68 -12.28 2.15 -1.52
C ASN A 68 -12.87 2.18 -0.11
N VAL A 69 -13.65 1.17 0.31
CA VAL A 69 -14.30 1.13 1.62
C VAL A 69 -13.30 1.29 2.79
N PRO A 70 -12.13 0.62 2.81
CA PRO A 70 -11.18 0.82 3.91
C PRO A 70 -10.74 2.27 4.08
N LEU A 71 -10.47 2.99 2.98
CA LEU A 71 -10.15 4.42 2.99
C LEU A 71 -11.33 5.24 3.56
N LEU A 72 -12.53 5.02 3.01
CA LEU A 72 -13.73 5.76 3.41
C LEU A 72 -14.08 5.55 4.90
N VAL A 73 -13.99 4.30 5.37
CA VAL A 73 -14.25 3.94 6.77
C VAL A 73 -13.15 4.50 7.67
N GLY A 74 -11.88 4.41 7.28
CA GLY A 74 -10.77 4.96 8.04
C GLY A 74 -10.91 6.47 8.27
N VAL A 75 -11.35 7.21 7.24
CA VAL A 75 -11.68 8.64 7.38
C VAL A 75 -12.86 8.85 8.32
N LYS A 76 -13.95 8.12 8.13
CA LYS A 76 -15.17 8.26 8.95
C LYS A 76 -14.94 7.90 10.43
N LYS A 77 -14.07 6.92 10.69
CA LYS A 77 -13.71 6.46 12.05
C LYS A 77 -12.58 7.29 12.67
N GLY A 78 -11.96 8.19 11.90
CA GLY A 78 -10.89 9.05 12.39
C GLY A 78 -9.55 8.34 12.57
N PHE A 79 -9.35 7.15 11.99
CA PHE A 79 -8.09 6.40 12.12
C PHE A 79 -6.90 7.20 11.56
N TYR A 80 -7.06 7.83 10.40
CA TYR A 80 -6.01 8.69 9.85
C TYR A 80 -5.70 9.89 10.76
N ARG A 81 -6.73 10.49 11.38
CA ARG A 81 -6.54 11.64 12.26
C ARG A 81 -5.83 11.26 13.55
N GLN A 82 -6.02 10.03 14.05
CA GLN A 82 -5.27 9.49 15.19
C GLN A 82 -3.76 9.40 14.88
N GLU A 83 -3.43 9.13 13.62
CA GLU A 83 -2.05 9.13 13.09
C GLU A 83 -1.58 10.52 12.61
N GLY A 84 -2.33 11.60 12.91
CA GLY A 84 -1.96 12.95 12.51
C GLY A 84 -2.19 13.27 11.02
N LEU A 85 -3.02 12.50 10.32
CA LEU A 85 -3.38 12.73 8.91
C LEU A 85 -4.84 13.15 8.75
N GLU A 86 -5.07 14.24 8.04
CA GLU A 86 -6.39 14.65 7.55
C GLU A 86 -6.51 14.34 6.05
N ILE A 87 -7.38 13.40 5.72
CA ILE A 87 -7.53 12.92 4.34
C ILE A 87 -8.67 13.66 3.64
N ASP A 88 -8.33 14.39 2.57
CA ASP A 88 -9.30 14.90 1.61
C ASP A 88 -9.51 13.90 0.49
N ILE A 89 -10.67 13.24 0.49
CA ILE A 89 -11.02 12.29 -0.57
C ILE A 89 -11.57 13.07 -1.77
N VAL A 90 -10.83 13.04 -2.87
CA VAL A 90 -11.21 13.69 -4.14
C VAL A 90 -11.56 12.62 -5.16
N GLN A 91 -12.78 12.65 -5.68
CA GLN A 91 -13.18 11.74 -6.75
C GLN A 91 -12.88 12.38 -8.10
N MET A 92 -12.02 11.73 -8.90
CA MET A 92 -11.62 12.21 -10.23
C MET A 92 -11.16 11.04 -11.10
N GLY A 93 -10.96 11.27 -12.40
CA GLY A 93 -10.37 10.28 -13.29
C GLY A 93 -8.88 10.05 -13.05
N SER A 94 -8.33 8.94 -13.54
CA SER A 94 -6.91 8.60 -13.32
C SER A 94 -5.93 9.59 -13.96
N THR A 95 -6.22 10.11 -15.15
CA THR A 95 -5.33 11.07 -15.84
C THR A 95 -5.09 12.33 -14.99
N PRO A 96 -6.13 13.06 -14.53
CA PRO A 96 -5.91 14.22 -13.67
C PRO A 96 -5.31 13.85 -12.31
N ALA A 97 -5.57 12.65 -11.77
CA ALA A 97 -4.93 12.19 -10.52
C ALA A 97 -3.41 12.04 -10.66
N ILE A 98 -2.94 11.40 -11.75
CA ILE A 98 -1.52 11.26 -12.05
C ILE A 98 -0.87 12.64 -12.28
N THR A 99 -1.55 13.54 -13.01
CA THR A 99 -1.08 14.91 -13.17
C THR A 99 -0.94 15.62 -11.83
N GLY A 100 -1.96 15.51 -10.96
CA GLY A 100 -1.94 16.05 -9.60
C GLY A 100 -0.80 15.49 -8.74
N MET A 101 -0.46 14.21 -8.89
CA MET A 101 0.71 13.63 -8.20
C MET A 101 2.04 14.21 -8.69
N ILE A 102 2.13 14.56 -9.97
CA ILE A 102 3.33 15.18 -10.55
C ILE A 102 3.46 16.65 -10.11
N THR A 103 2.35 17.38 -10.02
CA THR A 103 2.33 18.80 -9.58
C THR A 103 2.42 18.94 -8.07
N GLY A 104 2.05 17.92 -7.31
CA GLY A 104 2.00 17.91 -5.85
C GLY A 104 0.63 18.20 -5.25
N ASP A 105 -0.40 18.41 -6.08
CA ASP A 105 -1.78 18.65 -5.64
C ASP A 105 -2.49 17.39 -5.13
N VAL A 106 -2.05 16.20 -5.58
CA VAL A 106 -2.53 14.90 -5.11
C VAL A 106 -1.38 14.16 -4.43
N THR A 107 -1.58 13.78 -3.17
CA THR A 107 -0.55 13.08 -2.39
C THR A 107 -0.57 11.57 -2.65
N VAL A 108 -1.78 10.98 -2.71
CA VAL A 108 -1.96 9.54 -2.88
C VAL A 108 -3.04 9.25 -3.91
N ASP A 109 -2.75 8.32 -4.82
CA ASP A 109 -3.67 7.85 -5.85
C ASP A 109 -4.03 6.37 -5.64
N PHE A 110 -5.34 6.07 -5.65
CA PHE A 110 -5.90 4.73 -5.52
C PHE A 110 -6.31 4.10 -6.88
N HIS A 111 -5.98 4.72 -8.01
CA HIS A 111 -6.21 4.16 -9.34
C HIS A 111 -5.19 3.08 -9.69
N SER A 112 -5.67 1.91 -10.14
CA SER A 112 -4.78 0.84 -10.63
C SER A 112 -3.96 1.26 -11.85
N SER A 113 -4.48 2.15 -12.69
CA SER A 113 -3.79 2.70 -13.87
C SER A 113 -2.61 3.60 -13.53
N ALA A 114 -2.46 4.05 -12.28
CA ALA A 114 -1.34 4.87 -11.84
C ALA A 114 0.02 4.15 -11.99
N ILE A 115 0.04 2.81 -12.04
CA ILE A 115 1.24 2.01 -12.30
C ILE A 115 1.93 2.35 -13.63
N ARG A 116 1.20 2.92 -14.59
CA ARG A 116 1.76 3.35 -15.88
C ARG A 116 2.74 4.51 -15.72
N ALA A 117 2.58 5.35 -14.71
CA ALA A 117 3.42 6.52 -14.49
C ALA A 117 4.88 6.16 -14.15
N PRO A 118 5.18 5.30 -13.15
CA PRO A 118 6.56 4.84 -12.91
C PRO A 118 7.15 4.07 -14.09
N VAL A 119 6.34 3.27 -14.80
CA VAL A 119 6.79 2.59 -16.02
C VAL A 119 7.24 3.57 -17.10
N ALA A 120 6.57 4.73 -17.19
CA ALA A 120 6.95 5.83 -18.07
C ALA A 120 8.04 6.77 -17.49
N GLY A 121 8.73 6.38 -16.41
CA GLY A 121 9.81 7.17 -15.80
C GLY A 121 9.35 8.39 -15.01
N ARG A 122 8.06 8.48 -14.63
CA ARG A 122 7.58 9.57 -13.76
C ARG A 122 7.95 9.30 -12.30
N PRO A 123 8.15 10.34 -11.48
CA PRO A 123 8.59 10.22 -10.09
C PRO A 123 7.45 9.79 -9.14
N ILE A 124 6.70 8.75 -9.51
CA ILE A 124 5.60 8.19 -8.74
C ILE A 124 6.01 6.80 -8.27
N ARG A 125 5.61 6.40 -7.06
CA ARG A 125 5.93 5.09 -6.47
C ARG A 125 4.68 4.40 -5.94
N MET A 126 4.58 3.10 -6.17
CA MET A 126 3.59 2.25 -5.50
C MET A 126 4.05 1.97 -4.06
N ILE A 127 3.21 2.32 -3.08
CA ILE A 127 3.50 2.12 -1.65
C ILE A 127 2.67 1.00 -1.02
N GLY A 128 1.68 0.47 -1.75
CA GLY A 128 0.83 -0.61 -1.29
C GLY A 128 -0.28 -0.91 -2.30
N TYR A 129 -1.05 -1.96 -2.01
CA TYR A 129 -2.25 -2.34 -2.76
C TYR A 129 -3.37 -2.69 -1.77
N MET A 130 -4.61 -2.32 -2.10
CA MET A 130 -5.78 -2.68 -1.31
C MET A 130 -6.39 -4.01 -1.73
N VAL A 131 -6.16 -4.41 -2.98
CA VAL A 131 -6.66 -5.63 -3.59
C VAL A 131 -5.48 -6.31 -4.28
N ASP A 132 -5.20 -7.56 -3.93
CA ASP A 132 -4.07 -8.35 -4.45
C ASP A 132 -4.35 -8.95 -5.84
N ARG A 133 -5.62 -9.09 -6.22
CA ARG A 133 -6.06 -9.59 -7.52
C ARG A 133 -7.20 -8.77 -8.10
N LEU A 134 -7.08 -8.39 -9.36
CA LEU A 134 -8.14 -7.71 -10.10
C LEU A 134 -9.35 -8.65 -10.25
N ASN A 135 -10.50 -8.22 -9.73
CA ASN A 135 -11.80 -8.88 -9.88
C ASN A 135 -12.54 -8.43 -11.16
N TRP A 136 -11.79 -8.07 -12.21
CA TRP A 136 -12.36 -7.64 -13.49
C TRP A 136 -12.67 -8.86 -14.35
N HIS A 137 -13.87 -8.88 -14.93
CA HIS A 137 -14.34 -9.95 -15.78
C HIS A 137 -14.83 -9.37 -17.11
N LEU A 138 -14.52 -10.05 -18.21
CA LEU A 138 -15.13 -9.74 -19.50
C LEU A 138 -16.51 -10.38 -19.55
N TYR A 139 -17.55 -9.55 -19.53
CA TYR A 139 -18.90 -9.98 -19.78
C TYR A 139 -19.21 -9.81 -21.26
N ALA A 140 -19.64 -10.89 -21.91
CA ALA A 140 -19.93 -10.91 -23.33
C ALA A 140 -21.31 -11.53 -23.58
N LYS A 141 -21.90 -11.20 -24.74
CA LYS A 141 -23.15 -11.83 -25.16
C LYS A 141 -22.94 -13.34 -25.39
N PRO A 142 -23.98 -14.18 -25.24
CA PRO A 142 -23.87 -15.64 -25.41
C PRO A 142 -23.29 -16.10 -26.76
N GLU A 143 -23.38 -15.26 -27.79
CA GLU A 143 -22.80 -15.53 -29.12
C GLU A 143 -21.28 -15.48 -29.14
N ILE A 144 -20.64 -14.75 -28.21
CA ILE A 144 -19.19 -14.60 -28.11
C ILE A 144 -18.67 -15.70 -27.17
N LYS A 145 -18.12 -16.75 -27.75
CA LYS A 145 -17.71 -17.96 -27.00
C LYS A 145 -16.21 -18.10 -26.86
N ARG A 146 -15.45 -17.39 -27.68
CA ARG A 146 -13.98 -17.40 -27.67
C ARG A 146 -13.43 -16.00 -27.98
N VAL A 147 -12.15 -15.78 -27.66
CA VAL A 147 -11.52 -14.46 -27.77
C VAL A 147 -11.51 -13.97 -29.23
N GLU A 148 -11.41 -14.88 -30.19
CA GLU A 148 -11.42 -14.57 -31.63
C GLU A 148 -12.74 -13.91 -32.07
N ASP A 149 -13.86 -14.22 -31.42
CA ASP A 149 -15.18 -13.68 -31.73
C ASP A 149 -15.30 -12.18 -31.39
N LEU A 150 -14.36 -11.65 -30.60
CA LEU A 150 -14.28 -10.22 -30.26
C LEU A 150 -13.70 -9.39 -31.42
N LYS A 151 -13.07 -10.01 -32.41
CA LYS A 151 -12.42 -9.29 -33.51
C LYS A 151 -13.46 -8.48 -34.29
N GLY A 152 -13.23 -7.17 -34.38
CA GLY A 152 -14.14 -6.23 -35.06
C GLY A 152 -15.40 -5.88 -34.26
N LYS A 153 -15.53 -6.32 -33.01
CA LYS A 153 -16.57 -5.85 -32.08
C LYS A 153 -16.09 -4.64 -31.30
N VAL A 154 -17.04 -3.83 -30.82
CA VAL A 154 -16.75 -2.74 -29.89
C VAL A 154 -16.70 -3.31 -28.48
N LEU A 155 -15.60 -3.04 -27.76
CA LEU A 155 -15.46 -3.35 -26.35
C LEU A 155 -15.70 -2.08 -25.53
N ALA A 156 -16.54 -2.20 -24.50
CA ALA A 156 -16.64 -1.18 -23.45
C ALA A 156 -15.68 -1.55 -22.30
N VAL A 157 -15.08 -0.55 -21.67
CA VAL A 157 -14.12 -0.67 -20.55
C VAL A 157 -14.53 0.28 -19.45
#